data_AF-A0A452XW03-F1
#
_entry.id   AF-A0A452XW03-F1
#
_cell.length_a   1.000
_cell.length_b   1.000
_cell.length_c   1.000
_cell.angle_alpha   90.00
_cell.angle_beta   90.00
_cell.angle_gamma   90.00
#
_symmetry.space_group_name_H-M   'P 1'
#
loop_
_entity.id
_entity.type
_entity.pdbx_description
1 polymer ?
#
loop_
_entity_poly.entity_id
_entity_poly.type
_entity_poly.pdbx_seq_one_letter_code
_entity_poly.pdbx_strand_id
1 'polypeptide(L)'
;MKLSQTLAGFFTKHDSETVLWSVPHFTNVSGTSLPLVSPSLDFLSVYKRIFLLDSCNGLLLCSCCATGKLDMIDYHQFVCNPTTKEWVALPDHNQAEKWRCSRLGFNPTVAPHFYVFEFFKDFGPLAPSVVGVEVYSSETGERVREEHELDNDFSLPDRLPSVFSNGCLHYLTNKAFVAVVDTEGKACRNIPSLSLVSRSLVSFSCPKDVCIMPILR
;
A
#
# COMPACT_ATOMS: atom_id res chain seq x y z
N MET A 1 -4.65 -23.34 12.33
CA MET A 1 -5.61 -22.60 13.17
C MET A 1 -5.95 -21.31 12.43
N LYS A 2 -7.20 -21.13 11.95
CA LYS A 2 -7.61 -19.95 11.17
C LYS A 2 -8.24 -18.96 12.14
N LEU A 3 -7.56 -17.86 12.45
CA LEU A 3 -8.16 -16.77 13.23
C LEU A 3 -9.28 -16.14 12.38
N SER A 4 -10.49 -16.08 12.94
CA SER A 4 -11.60 -15.33 12.37
C SER A 4 -11.35 -13.84 12.63
N GLN A 5 -10.46 -13.23 11.85
CA GLN A 5 -10.31 -11.78 11.88
C GLN A 5 -11.66 -11.16 11.51
N THR A 6 -12.19 -10.34 12.42
CA THR A 6 -13.54 -9.76 12.26
C THR A 6 -13.39 -8.36 11.67
N LEU A 7 -14.09 -8.08 10.58
CA LEU A 7 -14.03 -6.77 9.92
C LEU A 7 -14.57 -5.68 10.87
N ALA A 8 -13.73 -4.72 11.23
CA ALA A 8 -14.12 -3.56 12.05
C ALA A 8 -14.82 -2.49 11.19
N GLY A 9 -14.38 -2.33 9.95
CA GLY A 9 -14.85 -1.32 9.02
C GLY A 9 -13.91 -1.18 7.85
N PHE A 10 -14.10 -0.13 7.07
CA PHE A 10 -13.21 0.21 5.96
C PHE A 10 -13.03 1.71 5.84
N PHE A 11 -11.81 2.12 5.49
CA PHE A 11 -11.55 3.45 4.99
C PHE A 11 -11.81 3.50 3.48
N THR A 12 -12.37 4.60 3.00
CA THR A 12 -12.49 4.87 1.57
C THR A 12 -11.59 6.03 1.17
N LYS A 13 -10.88 5.85 0.05
CA LYS A 13 -10.17 6.89 -0.67
C LYS A 13 -10.95 7.21 -1.93
N HIS A 14 -11.25 8.49 -2.17
CA HIS A 14 -11.82 8.95 -3.43
C HIS A 14 -10.70 9.56 -4.28
N ASP A 15 -10.35 8.92 -5.39
CA ASP A 15 -9.49 9.52 -6.40
C ASP A 15 -10.39 10.41 -7.26
N SER A 16 -10.45 11.71 -6.97
CA SER A 16 -11.02 12.66 -7.93
C SER A 16 -9.88 13.37 -8.66
N GLU A 17 -9.98 13.50 -9.98
CA GLU A 17 -9.03 14.26 -10.80
C GLU A 17 -9.00 15.76 -10.42
N THR A 18 -10.05 16.23 -9.72
CA THR A 18 -10.30 17.63 -9.39
C THR A 18 -9.87 18.04 -7.99
N VAL A 19 -9.69 17.08 -7.08
CA VAL A 19 -9.33 17.34 -5.68
C VAL A 19 -8.19 16.41 -5.32
N LEU A 20 -6.98 16.97 -5.17
CA LEU A 20 -5.81 16.19 -4.75
C LEU A 20 -5.95 15.59 -3.35
N TRP A 21 -7.00 15.94 -2.60
CA TRP A 21 -7.17 15.63 -1.18
C TRP A 21 -8.55 15.06 -0.90
N SER A 22 -8.62 13.78 -0.56
CA SER A 22 -9.81 13.18 0.04
C SER A 22 -9.56 12.94 1.53
N VAL A 23 -10.41 13.51 2.38
CA VAL A 23 -10.42 13.20 3.82
C VAL A 23 -10.75 11.71 3.95
N PRO A 24 -9.95 10.92 4.69
CA PRO A 24 -10.26 9.51 4.88
C PRO A 24 -11.64 9.37 5.50
N HIS A 25 -12.52 8.61 4.86
CA HIS A 25 -13.85 8.33 5.38
C HIS A 25 -13.89 6.90 5.91
N PHE A 26 -14.20 6.74 7.20
CA PHE A 26 -14.34 5.43 7.83
C PHE A 26 -15.81 5.01 7.91
N THR A 27 -16.12 3.86 7.34
CA THR A 27 -17.42 3.21 7.50
C THR A 27 -17.30 2.09 8.53
N ASN A 28 -17.97 2.27 9.67
CA ASN A 28 -18.04 1.27 10.73
C ASN A 28 -19.00 0.14 10.34
N VAL A 29 -18.55 -1.12 10.42
CA VAL A 29 -19.39 -2.30 10.18
C VAL A 29 -19.50 -3.22 11.39
N SER A 30 -18.91 -2.85 12.54
CA SER A 30 -18.89 -3.69 13.73
C SER A 30 -20.20 -3.73 14.52
N GLY A 31 -21.26 -3.05 14.03
CA GLY A 31 -22.58 -3.03 14.68
C GLY A 31 -22.62 -2.33 16.05
N THR A 32 -21.51 -1.73 16.49
CA THR A 32 -21.39 -0.99 17.75
C THR A 32 -21.65 0.50 17.53
N SER A 33 -22.31 1.16 18.47
CA SER A 33 -22.68 2.59 18.38
C SER A 33 -21.49 3.55 18.32
N LEU A 34 -20.32 3.13 18.83
CA LEU A 34 -19.06 3.86 18.73
C LEU A 34 -18.10 3.14 17.77
N PRO A 35 -17.48 3.85 16.82
CA PRO A 35 -16.43 3.29 15.98
C PRO A 35 -15.20 3.01 16.84
N LEU A 36 -14.63 1.80 16.71
CA LEU A 36 -13.40 1.40 17.40
C LEU A 36 -12.18 2.22 16.93
N VAL A 37 -12.29 2.82 15.75
CA VAL A 37 -11.27 3.59 15.06
C VAL A 37 -11.79 5.02 14.89
N SER A 38 -10.96 6.03 15.20
CA SER A 38 -11.31 7.42 14.87
C SER A 38 -11.34 7.59 13.34
N PRO A 39 -12.47 8.02 12.75
CA PRO A 39 -12.57 8.25 11.31
C PRO A 39 -11.58 9.29 10.78
N SER A 40 -11.22 10.27 11.62
CA SER A 40 -10.34 11.40 11.28
C SER A 40 -8.88 11.17 11.63
N LEU A 41 -8.52 10.01 12.21
CA LEU A 41 -7.16 9.69 12.65
C LEU A 41 -6.56 10.77 13.57
N ASP A 42 -7.35 11.32 14.49
CA ASP A 42 -6.98 12.51 15.31
C ASP A 42 -5.70 12.34 16.16
N PHE A 43 -5.28 11.10 16.42
CA PHE A 43 -4.01 10.80 17.09
C PHE A 43 -2.78 11.20 16.26
N LEU A 44 -2.98 11.49 14.98
CA LEU A 44 -1.98 11.99 14.03
C LEU A 44 -2.08 13.52 13.87
N SER A 45 -2.57 14.25 14.89
CA SER A 45 -2.82 15.71 14.87
C SER A 45 -1.62 16.57 14.46
N VAL A 46 -0.40 16.00 14.45
CA VAL A 46 0.82 16.65 13.93
C VAL A 46 0.71 16.91 12.42
N TYR A 47 -0.04 16.09 11.69
CA TYR A 47 -0.15 16.15 10.24
C TYR A 47 -1.46 16.82 9.83
N LYS A 48 -1.36 17.95 9.11
CA LYS A 48 -2.53 18.70 8.62
C LYS A 48 -3.25 18.02 7.47
N ARG A 49 -2.56 17.14 6.72
CA ARG A 49 -3.09 16.43 5.56
C ARG A 49 -2.46 15.04 5.48
N ILE A 50 -3.32 14.01 5.52
CA ILE A 50 -2.93 12.61 5.48
C ILE A 50 -3.55 12.00 4.22
N PHE A 51 -2.75 11.26 3.46
CA PHE A 51 -3.15 10.52 2.30
C PHE A 51 -3.03 9.04 2.61
N LEU A 52 -4.10 8.27 2.34
CA LEU A 52 -4.04 6.83 2.46
C LEU A 52 -3.45 6.24 1.18
N LEU A 53 -2.38 5.45 1.33
CA LEU A 53 -1.69 4.79 0.23
C LEU A 53 -2.11 3.32 0.10
N ASP A 54 -2.14 2.59 1.23
CA ASP A 54 -2.47 1.18 1.26
C ASP A 54 -2.93 0.72 2.66
N SER A 55 -3.44 -0.52 2.75
CA SER A 55 -3.79 -1.14 4.03
C SER A 55 -3.52 -2.64 4.04
N CYS A 56 -3.08 -3.19 5.16
CA CYS A 56 -2.84 -4.62 5.29
C CYS A 56 -3.08 -5.09 6.73
N ASN A 57 -3.98 -6.06 6.91
CA ASN A 57 -4.24 -6.74 8.19
C ASN A 57 -4.39 -5.81 9.41
N GLY A 58 -5.12 -4.70 9.25
CA GLY A 58 -5.40 -3.73 10.30
C GLY A 58 -4.43 -2.54 10.38
N LEU A 59 -3.33 -2.56 9.63
CA LEU A 59 -2.42 -1.42 9.48
C LEU A 59 -2.78 -0.57 8.25
N LEU A 60 -2.48 0.73 8.34
CA LEU A 60 -2.60 1.70 7.27
C LEU A 60 -1.23 2.25 6.90
N LEU A 61 -0.94 2.32 5.60
CA LEU A 61 0.18 3.06 5.05
C LEU A 61 -0.30 4.42 4.58
N CYS A 62 0.33 5.46 5.08
CA CYS A 62 -0.07 6.84 4.89
C CYS A 62 1.10 7.69 4.40
N SER A 63 0.80 8.79 3.72
CA SER A 63 1.74 9.90 3.51
C SER A 63 1.17 11.24 3.98
N CYS A 64 2.04 12.21 4.22
CA CYS A 64 1.67 13.56 4.61
C CYS A 64 2.62 14.62 4.03
N CYS A 65 2.11 15.82 3.76
CA CYS A 65 2.92 17.00 3.43
C CYS A 65 3.16 17.85 4.68
N ALA A 66 4.42 18.19 4.98
CA ALA A 66 4.74 19.09 6.08
C ALA A 66 4.42 20.56 5.77
N THR A 67 4.63 21.02 4.53
CA THR A 67 4.66 22.45 4.17
C THR A 67 3.34 22.98 3.59
N GLY A 68 2.36 22.11 3.31
CA GLY A 68 1.07 22.50 2.72
C GLY A 68 1.14 23.05 1.29
N LYS A 69 2.35 23.21 0.73
CA LYS A 69 2.59 23.44 -0.69
C LYS A 69 2.43 22.14 -1.45
N LEU A 70 1.83 22.24 -2.63
CA LEU A 70 1.61 21.12 -3.56
C LEU A 70 2.87 20.83 -4.37
N ASP A 71 4.05 20.90 -3.76
CA ASP A 71 5.27 20.46 -4.41
C ASP A 71 5.38 18.96 -4.13
N MET A 72 5.35 18.14 -5.19
CA MET A 72 5.20 16.68 -5.13
C MET A 72 6.37 15.94 -4.45
N ILE A 73 7.30 16.67 -3.83
CA ILE A 73 8.64 16.23 -3.45
C ILE A 73 8.72 16.02 -1.93
N ASP A 74 7.97 16.77 -1.10
CA ASP A 74 8.11 16.72 0.37
C ASP A 74 7.05 15.85 1.07
N TYR A 75 6.86 14.61 0.62
CA TYR A 75 5.96 13.65 1.29
C TYR A 75 6.72 12.74 2.25
N HIS A 76 6.37 12.78 3.53
CA HIS A 76 6.82 11.77 4.50
C HIS A 76 5.79 10.66 4.59
N GLN A 77 6.27 9.41 4.65
CA GLN A 77 5.43 8.24 4.80
C GLN A 77 5.50 7.70 6.23
N PHE A 78 4.41 7.11 6.69
CA PHE A 78 4.34 6.44 7.98
C PHE A 78 3.32 5.31 7.92
N VAL A 79 3.51 4.30 8.78
CA VAL A 79 2.53 3.24 8.99
C VAL A 79 1.86 3.46 10.34
N CYS A 80 0.54 3.37 10.38
CA CYS A 80 -0.21 3.51 11.64
C CYS A 80 -1.15 2.34 11.88
N ASN A 81 -1.35 2.04 13.17
CA ASN A 81 -2.38 1.17 13.66
C ASN A 81 -3.52 2.04 14.22
N PRO A 82 -4.64 2.17 13.50
CA PRO A 82 -5.76 3.01 13.95
C PRO A 82 -6.46 2.47 15.21
N THR A 83 -6.28 1.19 15.55
CA THR A 83 -6.84 0.58 16.76
C THR A 83 -6.00 0.87 17.99
N THR A 84 -4.66 0.74 17.90
CA THR A 84 -3.77 1.06 19.04
C THR A 84 -3.41 2.53 19.11
N LYS A 85 -3.67 3.31 18.04
CA LYS A 85 -3.29 4.72 17.89
C LYS A 85 -1.79 4.95 17.88
N GLU A 86 -1.04 3.92 17.49
CA GLU A 86 0.41 3.97 17.34
C GLU A 86 0.78 4.16 15.87
N TRP A 87 1.94 4.76 15.63
CA TRP A 87 2.45 4.99 14.28
C TRP A 87 3.97 4.99 14.28
N VAL A 88 4.53 4.66 13.11
CA VAL A 88 5.97 4.60 12.87
C VAL A 88 6.28 5.41 11.61
N ALA A 89 7.11 6.44 11.75
CA ALA A 89 7.66 7.14 10.60
C ALA A 89 8.56 6.21 9.80
N LEU A 90 8.38 6.21 8.48
CA LEU A 90 9.33 5.54 7.60
C LEU A 90 10.53 6.47 7.39
N PRO A 91 11.76 5.92 7.28
CA PRO A 91 12.91 6.74 6.93
C PRO A 91 12.71 7.42 5.57
N ASP A 92 13.42 8.50 5.29
CA ASP A 92 13.30 9.14 3.97
C ASP A 92 13.74 8.18 2.86
N HIS A 93 13.17 8.34 1.67
CA HIS A 93 13.44 7.53 0.48
C HIS A 93 13.98 8.43 -0.64
N ASN A 94 14.56 7.84 -1.69
CA ASN A 94 15.10 8.63 -2.80
C ASN A 94 13.97 9.23 -3.66
N GLN A 95 13.74 10.53 -3.49
CA GLN A 95 12.70 11.31 -4.17
C GLN A 95 13.06 11.72 -5.60
N ALA A 96 14.27 11.40 -6.10
CA ALA A 96 14.70 11.77 -7.45
C ALA A 96 13.98 10.97 -8.57
N GLU A 97 13.26 9.91 -8.20
CA GLU A 97 12.64 8.99 -9.16
C GLU A 97 11.24 9.47 -9.58
N LYS A 98 10.92 9.32 -10.86
CA LYS A 98 9.74 9.96 -11.50
C LYS A 98 8.41 9.33 -11.13
N TRP A 99 8.38 8.04 -10.81
CA TRP A 99 7.16 7.35 -10.41
C TRP A 99 7.47 6.37 -9.28
N ARG A 100 6.65 6.43 -8.23
CA ARG A 100 6.70 5.52 -7.08
C ARG A 100 5.31 5.05 -6.68
N CYS A 101 5.22 3.80 -6.20
CA CYS A 101 4.01 3.26 -5.60
C CYS A 101 4.35 2.38 -4.41
N SER A 102 3.82 2.74 -3.24
CA SER A 102 4.09 2.04 -1.98
C SER A 102 2.96 1.08 -1.63
N ARG A 103 3.33 -0.13 -1.17
CA ARG A 103 2.42 -1.19 -0.74
C ARG A 103 2.81 -1.73 0.62
N LEU A 104 1.81 -2.13 1.40
CA LEU A 104 1.99 -2.59 2.77
C LEU A 104 1.86 -4.11 2.85
N GLY A 105 2.84 -4.75 3.48
CA GLY A 105 2.80 -6.17 3.85
C GLY A 105 2.83 -6.34 5.35
N PHE A 106 1.80 -6.93 5.93
CA PHE A 106 1.76 -7.23 7.35
C PHE A 106 1.04 -8.55 7.57
N ASN A 107 1.59 -9.44 8.40
CA ASN A 107 0.90 -10.65 8.82
C ASN A 107 1.11 -10.89 10.32
N PRO A 108 0.17 -10.44 11.17
CA PRO A 108 0.30 -10.54 12.62
C PRO A 108 0.36 -11.97 13.14
N THR A 109 -0.05 -12.97 12.33
CA THR A 109 0.00 -14.39 12.72
C THR A 109 1.37 -15.02 12.52
N VAL A 110 2.25 -14.39 11.73
CA VAL A 110 3.61 -14.85 11.45
C VAL A 110 4.62 -14.06 12.26
N ALA A 111 4.53 -12.74 12.23
CA ALA A 111 5.45 -11.87 12.95
C ALA A 111 4.81 -10.50 13.29
N PRO A 112 5.29 -9.81 14.34
CA PRO A 112 4.75 -8.52 14.75
C PRO A 112 5.26 -7.33 13.93
N HIS A 113 6.12 -7.55 12.94
CA HIS A 113 6.66 -6.51 12.06
C HIS A 113 5.95 -6.45 10.71
N PHE A 114 6.06 -5.29 10.08
CA PHE A 114 5.51 -5.02 8.75
C PHE A 114 6.63 -4.71 7.75
N TYR A 115 6.26 -4.77 6.48
CA TYR A 115 7.10 -4.46 5.34
C TYR A 115 6.43 -3.40 4.48
N VAL A 116 7.22 -2.46 3.94
CA VAL A 116 6.75 -1.50 2.95
C VAL A 116 7.51 -1.73 1.65
N PHE A 117 6.78 -2.09 0.61
CA PHE A 117 7.28 -2.32 -0.73
C PHE A 117 7.08 -1.04 -1.54
N GLU A 118 8.17 -0.37 -1.85
CA GLU A 118 8.15 0.83 -2.67
C GLU A 118 8.64 0.51 -4.07
N PHE A 119 7.68 0.34 -4.98
CA PHE A 119 7.98 0.16 -6.39
C PHE A 119 8.36 1.49 -7.01
N PHE A 120 9.32 1.46 -7.92
CA PHE A 120 9.75 2.64 -8.63
C PHE A 120 10.03 2.41 -10.11
N LYS A 121 9.96 3.49 -10.87
CA LYS A 121 10.31 3.52 -12.28
C LYS A 121 11.08 4.79 -12.62
N ASP A 122 12.25 4.62 -13.21
CA ASP A 122 13.01 5.72 -13.79
C ASP A 122 12.84 5.75 -15.32
N PHE A 123 12.45 6.92 -15.82
CA PHE A 123 12.37 7.21 -17.24
C PHE A 123 13.61 8.01 -17.64
N GLY A 124 14.73 7.31 -17.82
CA GLY A 124 15.93 7.90 -18.39
C GLY A 124 15.68 8.46 -19.80
N PRO A 125 16.38 9.53 -20.23
CA PRO A 125 16.16 10.14 -21.55
C PRO A 125 16.67 9.28 -22.72
N LEU A 126 17.60 8.34 -22.49
CA LEU A 126 18.31 7.59 -23.55
C LEU A 126 18.63 6.11 -23.20
N ALA A 127 18.28 5.63 -22.00
CA ALA A 127 18.61 4.29 -21.49
C ALA A 127 17.31 3.51 -21.16
N PRO A 128 17.32 2.16 -21.14
CA PRO A 128 16.10 1.40 -20.84
C PRO A 128 15.54 1.82 -19.47
N SER A 129 14.22 1.94 -19.39
CA SER A 129 13.57 2.31 -18.12
C SER A 129 13.93 1.28 -17.05
N VAL A 130 14.46 1.72 -15.92
CA VAL A 130 14.72 0.83 -14.77
C VAL A 130 13.43 0.73 -13.97
N VAL A 131 13.05 -0.50 -13.62
CA VAL A 131 11.96 -0.77 -12.68
C VAL A 131 12.56 -1.56 -11.52
N GLY A 132 12.18 -1.20 -10.31
CA GLY A 132 12.67 -1.89 -9.14
C GLY A 132 11.70 -1.80 -7.98
N VAL A 133 12.12 -2.40 -6.89
CA VAL A 133 11.41 -2.36 -5.61
C VAL A 133 12.41 -2.14 -4.50
N GLU A 134 12.07 -1.24 -3.60
CA GLU A 134 12.77 -1.06 -2.34
C GLU A 134 11.87 -1.57 -1.21
N VAL A 135 12.37 -2.50 -0.40
CA VAL A 135 11.60 -3.10 0.70
C VAL A 135 12.16 -2.65 2.02
N TYR A 136 11.35 -1.93 2.80
CA TYR A 136 11.62 -1.60 4.19
C TYR A 136 11.09 -2.69 5.12
N SER A 137 11.87 -3.09 6.12
CA SER A 137 11.43 -3.97 7.21
C SER A 137 11.36 -3.21 8.53
N SER A 138 10.22 -3.28 9.23
CA SER A 138 10.11 -2.68 10.56
C SER A 138 10.82 -3.48 11.66
N GLU A 139 11.30 -4.70 11.35
CA GLU A 139 12.09 -5.52 12.28
C GLU A 139 13.52 -5.01 12.38
N THR A 140 14.16 -4.75 11.23
CA THR A 140 15.55 -4.32 11.16
C THR A 140 15.68 -2.80 11.06
N GLY A 141 14.62 -2.11 10.60
CA GLY A 141 14.67 -0.70 10.25
C GLY A 141 15.46 -0.43 8.95
N GLU A 142 15.86 -1.47 8.23
CA GLU A 142 16.68 -1.37 7.02
C GLU A 142 15.84 -1.44 5.75
N ARG A 143 16.48 -1.04 4.64
CA ARG A 143 15.91 -1.14 3.29
C ARG A 143 16.79 -1.96 2.38
N VAL A 144 16.16 -2.83 1.59
CA VAL A 144 16.81 -3.59 0.53
C VAL A 144 16.25 -3.12 -0.80
N ARG A 145 17.14 -2.73 -1.72
CA ARG A 145 16.78 -2.23 -3.05
C ARG A 145 17.19 -3.24 -4.10
N GLU A 146 16.22 -3.67 -4.89
CA GLU A 146 16.42 -4.61 -5.99
C GLU A 146 15.95 -3.94 -7.28
N GLU A 147 16.86 -3.86 -8.26
CA GLU A 147 16.58 -3.35 -9.59
C GLU A 147 16.41 -4.52 -10.56
N HIS A 148 15.40 -4.43 -11.42
CA HIS A 148 15.12 -5.43 -12.43
C HIS A 148 15.31 -4.79 -13.81
N GLU A 149 16.18 -5.38 -14.63
CA GLU A 149 16.25 -5.02 -16.05
C GLU A 149 14.91 -5.35 -16.70
N LEU A 150 14.40 -4.41 -17.50
CA LEU A 150 13.05 -4.45 -18.02
C LEU A 150 12.87 -5.57 -19.05
N ASP A 151 12.65 -6.81 -18.60
CA ASP A 151 11.76 -7.69 -19.36
C ASP A 151 10.34 -7.19 -19.14
N ASN A 152 9.53 -7.20 -20.19
CA ASN A 152 8.24 -6.53 -20.33
C ASN A 152 7.16 -6.94 -19.28
N ASP A 153 7.50 -7.77 -18.30
CA ASP A 153 6.59 -8.37 -17.32
C ASP A 153 6.35 -7.51 -16.08
N PHE A 154 7.22 -6.56 -15.74
CA PHE A 154 7.05 -5.61 -14.63
C PHE A 154 6.31 -4.33 -15.04
N SER A 155 5.24 -4.50 -15.81
CA SER A 155 4.38 -3.39 -16.18
C SER A 155 3.54 -2.96 -14.97
N LEU A 156 3.97 -1.90 -14.29
CA LEU A 156 3.29 -1.36 -13.12
C LEU A 156 2.08 -0.51 -13.57
N PRO A 157 0.85 -0.87 -13.18
CA PRO A 157 -0.32 -0.02 -13.39
C PRO A 157 -0.28 1.23 -12.51
N ASP A 158 -1.00 2.28 -12.93
CA ASP A 158 -1.21 3.51 -12.12
C ASP A 158 -1.78 3.21 -10.73
N ARG A 159 -2.55 2.12 -10.62
CA ARG A 159 -2.91 1.47 -9.37
C ARG A 159 -2.43 0.03 -9.41
N LEU A 160 -1.68 -0.40 -8.41
CA LEU A 160 -1.20 -1.78 -8.21
C LEU A 160 -2.13 -2.56 -7.28
N PRO A 161 -3.18 -3.26 -7.76
CA PRO A 161 -3.88 -4.22 -6.92
C PRO A 161 -2.88 -5.25 -6.39
N SER A 162 -2.78 -5.34 -5.08
CA SER A 162 -1.84 -6.25 -4.43
C SER A 162 -2.42 -6.90 -3.19
N VAL A 163 -1.89 -8.07 -2.85
CA VAL A 163 -2.17 -8.76 -1.59
C VAL A 163 -0.86 -9.30 -1.02
N PHE A 164 -0.65 -9.08 0.27
CA PHE A 164 0.47 -9.69 0.98
C PHE A 164 0.03 -11.03 1.58
N SER A 165 0.69 -12.10 1.17
CA SER A 165 0.39 -13.45 1.66
C SER A 165 1.61 -14.35 1.56
N ASN A 166 1.76 -15.26 2.54
CA ASN A 166 2.87 -16.21 2.62
C ASN A 166 4.26 -15.54 2.54
N GLY A 167 4.43 -14.37 3.14
CA GLY A 167 5.70 -13.65 3.15
C GLY A 167 6.05 -12.94 1.84
N CYS A 168 5.13 -12.91 0.86
CA CYS A 168 5.36 -12.24 -0.41
C CYS A 168 4.22 -11.26 -0.73
N LEU A 169 4.55 -10.21 -1.48
CA LEU A 169 3.59 -9.33 -2.11
C LEU A 169 3.25 -9.87 -3.50
N HIS A 170 1.97 -10.14 -3.73
CA HIS A 170 1.43 -10.57 -5.02
C HIS A 170 0.72 -9.38 -5.64
N TYR A 171 1.02 -9.03 -6.89
CA TYR A 171 0.36 -7.91 -7.56
C TYR A 171 0.06 -8.20 -9.02
N LEU A 172 -0.97 -7.53 -9.54
CA LEU A 172 -1.38 -7.63 -10.94
C LEU A 172 -0.56 -6.68 -11.81
N THR A 173 -0.03 -7.22 -12.90
CA THR A 173 0.71 -6.49 -13.94
C THR A 173 -0.23 -6.01 -15.05
N ASN A 174 0.20 -5.05 -15.88
CA ASN A 174 -0.61 -4.58 -17.04
C ASN A 174 -0.85 -5.67 -18.10
N LYS A 175 -0.05 -6.74 -18.08
CA LYS A 175 -0.22 -7.92 -18.94
C LYS A 175 -1.15 -8.97 -18.34
N ALA A 176 -1.85 -8.65 -17.25
CA ALA A 176 -2.73 -9.57 -16.52
C ALA A 176 -2.03 -10.82 -15.98
N PHE A 177 -0.74 -10.74 -15.66
CA PHE A 177 -0.03 -11.75 -14.86
C PHE A 177 0.00 -11.36 -13.38
N VAL A 178 0.07 -12.37 -12.51
CA VAL A 178 0.41 -12.16 -11.09
C VAL A 178 1.92 -12.27 -10.95
N ALA A 179 2.54 -11.15 -10.59
CA ALA A 179 3.93 -11.10 -10.19
C ALA A 179 4.03 -11.22 -8.66
N VAL A 180 5.15 -11.79 -8.20
CA VAL A 180 5.39 -12.05 -6.79
C VAL A 180 6.75 -11.48 -6.41
N VAL A 181 6.80 -10.69 -5.34
CA VAL A 181 8.02 -10.14 -4.77
C VAL A 181 8.11 -10.54 -3.30
N ASP A 182 9.23 -11.11 -2.89
CA ASP A 182 9.48 -11.46 -1.50
C ASP A 182 9.93 -10.25 -0.65
N THR A 183 10.07 -10.43 0.66
CA THR A 183 10.49 -9.38 1.59
C THR A 183 11.95 -8.91 1.41
N GLU A 184 12.72 -9.58 0.55
CA GLU A 184 14.08 -9.14 0.17
C GLU A 184 14.06 -8.36 -1.15
N GLY A 185 12.89 -8.13 -1.76
CA GLY A 185 12.75 -7.43 -3.04
C GLY A 185 12.98 -8.33 -4.26
N LYS A 186 13.23 -9.62 -4.07
CA LYS A 186 13.48 -10.55 -5.17
C LYS A 186 12.17 -10.96 -5.81
N ALA A 187 12.12 -10.83 -7.14
CA ALA A 187 10.96 -11.26 -7.89
C ALA A 187 10.99 -12.78 -8.13
N CYS A 188 9.91 -13.44 -7.72
CA CYS A 188 9.65 -14.84 -8.03
C CYS A 188 8.77 -14.92 -9.29
N ARG A 189 9.18 -15.73 -10.28
CA ARG A 189 8.60 -15.78 -11.64
C ARG A 189 7.07 -15.97 -11.68
N ASN A 190 6.49 -15.32 -12.68
CA ASN A 190 5.06 -15.16 -13.01
C ASN A 190 4.21 -16.43 -12.93
N ILE A 191 3.11 -16.35 -12.19
CA ILE A 191 2.03 -17.33 -12.30
C ILE A 191 1.16 -16.89 -13.49
N PRO A 192 0.99 -17.70 -14.54
CA PRO A 192 0.03 -17.39 -15.59
C PRO A 192 -1.34 -17.23 -14.93
N SER A 193 -1.97 -16.07 -15.14
CA SER A 193 -3.35 -15.87 -14.71
C SER A 193 -4.19 -16.93 -15.40
N LEU A 194 -4.67 -17.91 -14.61
CA LEU A 194 -5.64 -18.88 -15.07
C LEU A 194 -6.87 -18.09 -15.49
N SER A 195 -7.04 -17.95 -16.80
CA SER A 195 -8.27 -17.46 -17.41
C SER A 195 -9.47 -18.14 -16.73
N LEU A 196 -10.34 -17.31 -16.13
CA LEU A 196 -11.57 -17.71 -15.45
C LEU A 196 -11.42 -18.64 -14.24
N VAL A 197 -10.93 -18.11 -13.12
CA VAL A 197 -11.49 -18.50 -11.81
C VAL A 197 -12.22 -17.31 -11.25
N SER A 198 -13.53 -17.28 -11.54
CA SER A 198 -14.59 -16.59 -10.81
C SER A 198 -14.31 -15.13 -10.41
N ARG A 199 -15.10 -14.19 -10.94
CA ARG A 199 -15.26 -12.80 -10.47
C ARG A 199 -15.80 -12.70 -9.01
N SER A 200 -15.36 -13.55 -8.09
CA SER A 200 -16.02 -13.77 -6.81
C SER A 200 -15.09 -13.82 -5.60
N LEU A 201 -13.77 -13.71 -5.76
CA LEU A 201 -12.86 -13.64 -4.62
C LEU A 201 -12.00 -12.38 -4.72
N VAL A 202 -12.57 -11.33 -4.12
CA VAL A 202 -11.93 -10.08 -3.66
C VAL A 202 -11.40 -9.16 -4.76
N SER A 203 -12.27 -8.80 -5.69
CA SER A 203 -12.43 -7.38 -5.99
C SER A 203 -13.86 -7.00 -5.67
N PHE A 204 -14.06 -6.21 -4.61
CA PHE A 204 -15.22 -5.33 -4.62
C PHE A 204 -15.03 -4.51 -5.90
N SER A 205 -15.93 -4.66 -6.87
CA SER A 205 -15.97 -3.82 -8.05
C SER A 205 -16.30 -2.42 -7.57
N CYS A 206 -15.26 -1.70 -7.14
CA CYS A 206 -15.38 -0.30 -6.84
C CYS A 206 -15.60 0.43 -8.16
N PRO A 207 -16.42 1.48 -8.19
CA PRO A 207 -16.30 2.50 -9.23
C PRO A 207 -14.82 2.85 -9.39
N LYS A 208 -14.40 3.22 -10.61
CA LYS A 208 -12.99 3.49 -10.93
C LYS A 208 -12.32 4.49 -9.98
N ASP A 209 -13.08 5.18 -9.14
CA ASP A 209 -12.66 6.31 -8.33
C ASP A 209 -12.59 6.02 -6.82
N VAL A 210 -12.87 4.79 -6.35
CA VAL A 210 -12.88 4.48 -4.91
C VAL A 210 -11.95 3.30 -4.56
N CYS A 211 -11.06 3.48 -3.59
CA CYS A 211 -10.30 2.38 -2.97
C CYS A 211 -10.86 2.07 -1.57
N ILE A 212 -11.07 0.79 -1.26
CA ILE A 212 -11.58 0.31 0.03
C ILE A 212 -10.42 -0.33 0.80
N MET A 213 -10.18 0.16 2.01
CA MET A 213 -9.09 -0.28 2.89
C MET A 213 -9.67 -0.91 4.16
N PRO A 214 -9.76 -2.25 4.24
CA PRO A 214 -10.38 -2.93 5.37
C PRO A 214 -9.54 -2.82 6.64
N ILE A 215 -10.20 -2.59 7.77
CA ILE A 215 -9.61 -2.68 9.10
C ILE A 215 -10.11 -3.96 9.78
N LEU A 216 -9.18 -4.79 10.23
CA LEU A 216 -9.46 -6.07 10.89
C LEU A 216 -9.25 -5.97 12.40
N ARG A 217 -10.05 -6.74 13.14
CA ARG A 217 -9.88 -7.01 14.58
C ARG A 217 -9.20 -8.35 14.80
#